data_AF-A0A6D2GDW0-F1
#
_entry.id   AF-A0A6D2GDW0-F1
#
_cell.length_a   1.000
_cell.length_b   1.000
_cell.length_c   1.000
_cell.angle_alpha   90.00
_cell.angle_beta   90.00
_cell.angle_gamma   90.00
#
_symmetry.space_group_name_H-M   'P 1'
#
loop_
_entity.id
_entity.type
_entity.pdbx_description
1 polymer ?
#
loop_
_entity_poly.entity_id
_entity_poly.type
_entity_poly.pdbx_seq_one_letter_code
_entity_poly.pdbx_strand_id
1 'polypeptide(L)'
;MSPTRSAKRCKAECSFTNQSFDSLIPGLRFKKFDAVIAGMDMTPKREQQVSFSQPYYEGLSAVVVTRKGAYHTFADLKGKKVGLENGTTHQRYLQDKQQAITPVAYDSYLNAFTDLKNNRLEGVFGDVAAIGKWLKKQSGLRYHG
;
A
#
# COMPACT_ATOMS: atom_id res chain seq x y z
N MET A 1 13.54 9.71 -4.35
CA MET A 1 14.09 9.98 -5.71
C MET A 1 13.06 9.53 -6.75
N SER A 2 12.76 10.31 -7.81
CA SER A 2 11.75 9.89 -8.80
C SER A 2 12.32 8.86 -9.79
N PRO A 3 11.51 7.90 -10.31
CA PRO A 3 11.97 6.86 -11.24
C PRO A 3 12.75 7.41 -12.45
N THR A 4 12.27 8.54 -12.99
CA THR A 4 12.85 9.24 -14.15
C THR A 4 14.22 9.87 -13.87
N ARG A 5 14.53 10.19 -12.61
CA ARG A 5 15.85 10.73 -12.21
C ARG A 5 16.90 9.62 -12.15
N SER A 6 16.51 8.41 -11.78
CA SER A 6 17.38 7.23 -11.75
C SER A 6 17.77 6.80 -13.16
N ALA A 7 16.81 6.69 -14.08
CA ALA A 7 17.08 6.35 -15.48
C ALA A 7 18.02 7.34 -16.18
N LYS A 8 17.82 8.66 -15.96
CA LYS A 8 18.73 9.69 -16.49
C LYS A 8 20.16 9.57 -15.98
N ARG A 9 20.36 9.17 -14.72
CA ARG A 9 21.70 8.95 -14.15
C ARG A 9 22.40 7.72 -14.75
N CYS A 10 21.62 6.69 -15.09
CA CYS A 10 22.13 5.48 -15.72
C CYS A 10 22.26 5.59 -17.25
N LYS A 11 21.93 6.74 -17.86
CA LYS A 11 21.81 6.91 -19.32
C LYS A 11 20.97 5.81 -19.98
N ALA A 12 19.93 5.34 -19.29
CA ALA A 12 19.06 4.26 -19.74
C ALA A 12 17.69 4.82 -20.15
N GLU A 13 17.06 4.17 -21.12
CA GLU A 13 15.64 4.39 -21.41
C GLU A 13 14.79 3.71 -20.33
N CYS A 14 13.75 4.41 -19.84
CA CYS A 14 12.90 3.92 -18.77
C CYS A 14 11.55 3.48 -19.35
N SER A 15 11.28 2.17 -19.31
CA SER A 15 9.95 1.62 -19.58
C SER A 15 9.28 1.23 -18.26
N PHE A 16 7.97 1.43 -18.17
CA PHE A 16 7.19 1.08 -16.98
C PHE A 16 6.13 0.04 -17.33
N THR A 17 6.11 -1.05 -16.57
CA THR A 17 5.05 -2.05 -16.62
C THR A 17 4.30 -2.05 -15.30
N ASN A 18 2.98 -1.79 -15.35
CA ASN A 18 2.13 -1.80 -14.17
C ASN A 18 1.60 -3.21 -13.89
N GLN A 19 1.71 -3.67 -12.64
CA GLN A 19 1.31 -5.00 -12.17
C GLN A 19 0.86 -4.88 -10.71
N SER A 20 0.14 -5.88 -10.19
CA SER A 20 -0.26 -5.91 -8.77
C SER A 20 0.97 -5.95 -7.85
N PHE A 21 0.88 -5.31 -6.67
CA PHE A 21 2.01 -5.14 -5.78
C PHE A 21 2.66 -6.47 -5.34
N ASP A 22 1.84 -7.47 -5.05
CA ASP A 22 2.26 -8.83 -4.65
C ASP A 22 3.02 -9.59 -5.76
N SER A 23 2.80 -9.24 -7.02
CA SER A 23 3.48 -9.86 -8.17
C SER A 23 4.89 -9.31 -8.43
N LEU A 24 5.25 -8.17 -7.83
CA LEU A 24 6.49 -7.45 -8.15
C LEU A 24 7.75 -8.22 -7.76
N ILE A 25 7.82 -8.79 -6.55
CA ILE A 25 8.98 -9.59 -6.12
C ILE A 25 9.13 -10.87 -6.97
N PRO A 26 8.07 -11.68 -7.17
CA PRO A 26 8.13 -12.79 -8.12
C PRO A 26 8.58 -12.37 -9.52
N GLY A 27 8.01 -11.29 -10.06
CA GLY A 27 8.36 -10.79 -11.39
C GLY A 27 9.83 -10.39 -11.52
N LEU A 28 10.40 -9.75 -10.48
CA LEU A 28 11.82 -9.41 -10.44
C LEU A 28 12.70 -10.68 -10.45
N ARG A 29 12.35 -11.67 -9.62
CA ARG A 29 13.09 -12.94 -9.54
C ARG A 29 13.03 -13.74 -10.84
N PHE A 30 11.91 -13.66 -11.57
CA PHE A 30 11.75 -14.25 -12.89
C PHE A 30 12.28 -13.37 -14.03
N LYS A 31 12.99 -12.28 -13.72
CA LYS A 31 13.61 -11.36 -14.69
C LYS A 31 12.62 -10.78 -15.71
N LYS A 32 11.36 -10.55 -15.30
CA LYS A 32 10.37 -9.86 -16.14
C LYS A 32 10.67 -8.35 -16.30
N PHE A 33 11.43 -7.79 -15.37
CA PHE A 33 11.89 -6.40 -15.37
C PHE A 33 13.15 -6.31 -14.49
N ASP A 34 13.94 -5.26 -14.71
CA ASP A 34 15.25 -5.11 -14.07
C ASP A 34 15.20 -4.48 -12.67
N ALA A 35 14.12 -3.76 -12.35
CA ALA A 35 13.96 -3.06 -11.07
C ALA A 35 12.49 -2.89 -10.67
N VAL A 36 12.26 -2.77 -9.36
CA VAL A 36 10.96 -2.42 -8.78
C VAL A 36 11.06 -1.06 -8.08
N ILE A 37 10.16 -0.14 -8.41
CA ILE A 37 9.99 1.13 -7.70
C ILE A 37 8.52 1.37 -7.38
N ALA A 38 8.08 0.85 -6.24
CA ALA A 38 6.67 0.78 -5.87
C ALA A 38 6.38 1.17 -4.40
N GLY A 39 7.24 1.99 -3.78
CA GLY A 39 7.07 2.36 -2.36
C GLY A 39 7.17 1.14 -1.42
N MET A 40 8.01 0.17 -1.79
CA MET A 40 8.10 -1.11 -1.09
C MET A 40 9.00 -0.99 0.13
N ASP A 41 8.43 -1.20 1.32
CA ASP A 41 9.22 -1.29 2.55
C ASP A 41 10.29 -2.39 2.45
N MET A 42 11.51 -2.06 2.90
CA MET A 42 12.58 -3.01 3.12
C MET A 42 12.24 -3.80 4.40
N THR A 43 11.94 -5.08 4.24
CA THR A 43 11.65 -5.98 5.38
C THR A 43 12.56 -7.19 5.29
N PRO A 44 12.92 -7.83 6.41
CA PRO A 44 13.80 -9.01 6.39
C PRO A 44 13.32 -10.12 5.44
N LYS A 45 12.00 -10.34 5.38
CA LYS A 45 11.38 -11.33 4.48
C LYS A 45 11.56 -10.99 2.99
N ARG A 46 11.61 -9.71 2.64
CA ARG A 46 11.83 -9.25 1.26
C ARG A 46 13.32 -9.21 0.91
N GLU A 47 14.17 -8.80 1.86
CA GLU A 47 15.64 -8.80 1.70
C GLU A 47 16.21 -10.20 1.46
N GLN A 48 15.57 -11.23 2.01
CA GLN A 48 15.91 -12.64 1.70
C GLN A 48 15.61 -13.03 0.24
N GLN A 49 14.78 -12.27 -0.47
CA GLN A 49 14.31 -12.61 -1.82
C GLN A 49 14.92 -11.72 -2.90
N VAL A 50 15.22 -10.47 -2.58
CA VAL A 50 15.69 -9.44 -3.52
C VAL A 50 16.64 -8.48 -2.82
N SER A 51 17.59 -7.92 -3.58
CA SER A 51 18.44 -6.83 -3.09
C SER A 51 17.72 -5.48 -3.18
N PHE A 52 17.85 -4.67 -2.13
CA PHE A 52 17.34 -3.30 -2.13
C PHE A 52 18.46 -2.29 -2.41
N SER A 53 18.09 -1.16 -3.01
CA SER A 53 18.97 0.01 -3.05
C SER A 53 19.05 0.67 -1.68
N GLN A 54 19.85 1.74 -1.56
CA GLN A 54 19.69 2.66 -0.44
C GLN A 54 18.24 3.19 -0.41
N PRO A 55 17.65 3.38 0.79
CA PRO A 55 16.31 3.95 0.92
C PRO A 55 16.23 5.31 0.21
N TYR A 56 15.22 5.48 -0.63
CA TYR A 56 15.01 6.71 -1.40
C TYR A 56 13.89 7.60 -0.84
N TYR A 57 13.20 7.11 0.20
CA TYR A 57 12.12 7.75 0.95
C TYR A 57 11.95 7.03 2.29
N GLU A 58 11.55 7.74 3.35
CA GLU A 58 11.29 7.11 4.66
C GLU A 58 9.96 6.33 4.64
N GLY A 59 9.92 5.22 5.39
CA GLY A 59 8.69 4.46 5.61
C GLY A 59 7.63 5.37 6.23
N LEU A 60 6.55 5.57 5.50
CA LEU A 60 5.50 6.50 5.90
C LEU A 60 4.65 5.91 7.02
N SER A 61 4.11 6.78 7.88
CA SER A 61 3.06 6.36 8.82
C SER A 61 1.91 5.71 8.06
N ALA A 62 1.50 4.52 8.48
CA ALA A 62 0.28 3.89 8.00
C ALA A 62 -0.94 4.57 8.64
N VAL A 63 -2.05 4.63 7.91
CA VAL A 63 -3.31 5.25 8.36
C VAL A 63 -4.49 4.40 7.91
N VAL A 64 -5.56 4.42 8.72
CA VAL A 64 -6.87 3.91 8.30
C VAL A 64 -7.74 5.08 7.87
N VAL A 65 -8.31 5.00 6.67
CA VAL A 65 -9.30 5.96 6.20
C VAL A 65 -10.69 5.37 6.28
N THR A 66 -11.58 6.15 6.88
CA THR A 66 -12.97 5.79 7.12
C THR A 66 -13.90 6.93 6.68
N ARG A 67 -15.20 6.67 6.70
CA ARG A 67 -16.22 7.72 6.56
C ARG A 67 -16.12 8.70 7.73
N LYS A 68 -16.30 9.99 7.46
CA LYS A 68 -16.11 11.06 8.46
C LYS A 68 -16.96 10.79 9.71
N GLY A 69 -16.28 10.66 10.86
CA GLY A 69 -16.91 10.51 12.18
C GLY A 69 -17.42 9.10 12.51
N ALA A 70 -17.15 8.10 11.67
CA ALA A 70 -17.64 6.74 11.90
C ALA A 70 -16.79 5.94 12.90
N TYR A 71 -15.46 6.10 12.85
CA TYR A 71 -14.49 5.32 13.64
C TYR A 71 -13.31 6.21 14.00
N HIS A 72 -12.66 5.98 15.15
CA HIS A 72 -11.54 6.80 15.62
C HIS A 72 -10.29 5.99 15.95
N THR A 73 -10.46 4.70 16.27
CA THR A 73 -9.40 3.79 16.70
C THR A 73 -9.55 2.43 16.02
N PHE A 74 -8.50 1.60 16.07
CA PHE A 74 -8.60 0.20 15.63
C PHE A 74 -9.63 -0.61 16.44
N ALA A 75 -9.86 -0.26 17.71
CA ALA A 75 -10.86 -0.93 18.54
C ALA A 75 -12.27 -0.74 17.98
N ASP A 76 -12.57 0.43 17.42
CA ASP A 76 -13.88 0.73 16.81
C ASP A 76 -14.13 -0.10 15.54
N LEU A 77 -13.06 -0.62 14.92
CA LEU A 77 -13.10 -1.45 13.71
C LEU A 77 -13.19 -2.94 14.00
N LYS A 78 -13.34 -3.35 15.27
CA LYS A 78 -13.54 -4.75 15.64
C LYS A 78 -14.77 -5.34 14.94
N GLY A 79 -14.58 -6.49 14.30
CA GLY A 79 -15.58 -7.20 13.50
C GLY A 79 -15.89 -6.54 12.15
N LYS A 80 -15.23 -5.42 11.82
CA LYS A 80 -15.47 -4.68 10.57
C LYS A 80 -14.53 -5.13 9.47
N LYS A 81 -14.95 -4.90 8.23
CA LYS A 81 -14.15 -5.16 7.03
C LYS A 81 -13.28 -3.94 6.72
N VAL A 82 -11.96 -4.15 6.67
CA VAL A 82 -10.99 -3.11 6.32
C VAL A 82 -10.20 -3.56 5.10
N GLY A 83 -10.27 -2.76 4.03
CA GLY A 83 -9.57 -3.02 2.77
C GLY A 83 -8.10 -2.65 2.84
N LEU A 84 -7.28 -3.36 2.08
CA LEU A 84 -5.84 -3.12 1.95
C LEU A 84 -5.31 -3.76 0.66
N GLU A 85 -4.09 -3.42 0.26
CA GLU A 85 -3.45 -4.01 -0.90
C GLU A 85 -2.70 -5.30 -0.54
N ASN A 86 -2.83 -6.33 -1.38
CA ASN A 86 -2.23 -7.64 -1.15
C ASN A 86 -0.69 -7.58 -1.17
N GLY A 87 -0.04 -8.37 -0.31
CA GLY A 87 1.42 -8.44 -0.22
C GLY A 87 2.10 -7.28 0.53
N THR A 88 1.31 -6.33 1.05
CA THR A 88 1.81 -5.18 1.79
C THR A 88 2.16 -5.50 3.24
N THR A 89 2.95 -4.61 3.86
CA THR A 89 3.20 -4.62 5.31
C THR A 89 1.92 -4.37 6.10
N HIS A 90 0.98 -3.62 5.53
CA HIS A 90 -0.36 -3.33 6.07
C HIS A 90 -1.21 -4.58 6.25
N GLN A 91 -1.20 -5.48 5.25
CA GLN A 91 -1.87 -6.79 5.32
C GLN A 91 -1.37 -7.58 6.53
N ARG A 92 -0.06 -7.72 6.64
CA ARG A 92 0.58 -8.48 7.71
C ARG A 92 0.30 -7.84 9.08
N TYR A 93 0.33 -6.52 9.18
CA TYR A 93 0.02 -5.82 10.42
C TYR A 93 -1.41 -6.11 10.91
N LEU A 94 -2.43 -6.04 10.04
CA LEU A 94 -3.79 -6.37 10.46
C LEU A 94 -3.93 -7.84 10.87
N GLN A 95 -3.33 -8.75 10.10
CA GLN A 95 -3.37 -10.18 10.39
C GLN A 95 -2.67 -10.54 11.71
N ASP A 96 -1.52 -9.94 11.99
CA ASP A 96 -0.71 -10.29 13.17
C ASP A 96 -1.18 -9.54 14.43
N LYS A 97 -1.54 -8.26 14.29
CA LYS A 97 -1.75 -7.34 15.43
C LYS A 97 -3.20 -6.90 15.64
N GLN A 98 -4.05 -6.98 14.61
CA GLN A 98 -5.44 -6.53 14.67
C GLN A 98 -6.41 -7.65 14.25
N GLN A 99 -6.22 -8.85 14.82
CA GLN A 99 -6.95 -10.08 14.46
C GLN A 99 -8.48 -9.97 14.62
N ALA A 100 -8.95 -8.99 15.40
CA ALA A 100 -10.35 -8.73 15.58
C ALA A 100 -10.99 -7.97 14.39
N ILE A 101 -10.19 -7.45 13.46
CA ILE A 101 -10.62 -6.79 12.23
C ILE A 101 -10.59 -7.83 11.09
N THR A 102 -11.55 -7.76 10.17
CA THR A 102 -11.59 -8.62 8.99
C THR A 102 -10.82 -7.93 7.84
N PRO A 103 -9.57 -8.34 7.51
CA PRO A 103 -8.86 -7.77 6.38
C PRO A 103 -9.48 -8.23 5.06
N VAL A 104 -9.67 -7.31 4.13
CA VAL A 104 -10.08 -7.60 2.76
C VAL A 104 -8.96 -7.20 1.81
N ALA A 105 -8.31 -8.18 1.21
CA ALA A 105 -7.19 -7.95 0.31
C ALA A 105 -7.67 -7.59 -1.09
N TYR A 106 -7.02 -6.62 -1.71
CA TYR A 106 -7.26 -6.16 -3.08
C TYR A 106 -5.94 -6.11 -3.85
N ASP A 107 -6.02 -6.28 -5.17
CA ASP A 107 -4.85 -6.14 -6.06
C ASP A 107 -4.44 -4.67 -6.26
N SER A 108 -5.32 -3.74 -5.89
CA SER A 108 -5.08 -2.29 -5.97
C SER A 108 -5.88 -1.53 -4.91
N TYR A 109 -5.26 -0.52 -4.30
CA TYR A 109 -5.95 0.46 -3.46
C TYR A 109 -7.15 1.14 -4.14
N LEU A 110 -7.14 1.30 -5.47
CA LEU A 110 -8.27 1.90 -6.19
C LEU A 110 -9.56 1.08 -6.05
N ASN A 111 -9.43 -0.25 -6.06
CA ASN A 111 -10.56 -1.17 -5.87
C ASN A 111 -11.06 -1.11 -4.42
N ALA A 112 -10.14 -1.12 -3.45
CA ALA A 112 -10.48 -0.95 -2.03
C ALA A 112 -11.23 0.37 -1.77
N PHE A 113 -10.77 1.48 -2.36
CA PHE A 113 -11.45 2.77 -2.25
C PHE A 113 -12.84 2.79 -2.89
N THR A 114 -13.02 2.06 -3.98
CA THR A 114 -14.32 1.93 -4.66
C THR A 114 -15.31 1.20 -3.75
N ASP A 115 -14.88 0.11 -3.12
CA ASP A 115 -15.70 -0.65 -2.18
C ASP A 115 -15.98 0.12 -0.87
N LEU A 116 -15.05 0.96 -0.40
CA LEU A 116 -15.29 1.88 0.71
C LEU A 116 -16.41 2.88 0.38
N LYS A 117 -16.40 3.45 -0.85
CA LYS A 117 -17.45 4.36 -1.32
C LYS A 117 -18.81 3.66 -1.46
N ASN A 118 -18.80 2.40 -1.86
CA ASN A 118 -20.00 1.59 -2.03
C ASN A 118 -20.49 0.93 -0.73
N ASN A 119 -19.98 1.35 0.43
CA ASN A 119 -20.33 0.81 1.76
C ASN A 119 -20.10 -0.70 1.93
N ARG A 120 -19.17 -1.28 1.15
CA ARG A 120 -18.76 -2.69 1.30
C ARG A 120 -17.63 -2.85 2.32
N LEU A 121 -16.95 -1.76 2.63
CA LEU A 121 -15.89 -1.67 3.64
C LEU A 121 -16.18 -0.54 4.62
N GLU A 122 -15.61 -0.68 5.82
CA GLU A 122 -15.66 0.33 6.87
C GLU A 122 -14.40 1.21 6.91
N GLY A 123 -13.30 0.71 6.34
CA GLY A 123 -12.11 1.49 6.14
C GLY A 123 -11.14 0.91 5.12
N VAL A 124 -10.11 1.68 4.78
CA VAL A 124 -8.96 1.25 3.96
C VAL A 124 -7.67 1.58 4.70
N PHE A 125 -6.75 0.62 4.81
CA PHE A 125 -5.50 0.74 5.57
C PHE A 125 -4.27 0.75 4.65
N GLY A 126 -3.39 1.74 4.83
CA GLY A 126 -2.20 1.90 4.00
C GLY A 126 -1.40 3.17 4.29
N ASP A 127 -0.38 3.43 3.49
CA ASP A 127 0.56 4.55 3.72
C ASP A 127 -0.10 5.92 3.55
N VAL A 128 0.23 6.84 4.47
CA VAL A 128 -0.35 8.19 4.48
C VAL A 128 -0.08 8.95 3.18
N ALA A 129 1.02 8.74 2.45
CA ALA A 129 1.20 9.44 1.17
C ALA A 129 0.33 8.89 0.04
N ALA A 130 0.13 7.56 0.00
CA ALA A 130 -0.69 6.92 -1.01
C ALA A 130 -2.17 7.30 -0.81
N ILE A 131 -2.66 7.11 0.42
CA ILE A 131 -4.02 7.44 0.81
C ILE A 131 -4.23 8.97 0.84
N GLY A 132 -3.23 9.68 1.33
CA GLY A 132 -3.00 11.13 1.29
C GLY A 132 -3.49 11.81 0.02
N LYS A 133 -2.87 11.35 -1.07
CA LYS A 133 -3.07 11.88 -2.41
C LYS A 133 -4.46 11.57 -2.94
N TRP A 134 -5.03 10.41 -2.60
CA TRP A 134 -6.37 10.03 -3.03
C TRP A 134 -7.43 10.88 -2.32
N LEU A 135 -7.31 11.06 -1.00
CA LEU A 135 -8.26 11.82 -0.19
C LEU A 135 -8.33 13.31 -0.54
N LYS A 136 -7.23 13.94 -0.96
CA LYS A 136 -7.26 15.33 -1.46
C LYS A 136 -8.24 15.54 -2.62
N LYS A 137 -8.65 14.46 -3.30
CA LYS A 137 -9.60 14.48 -4.41
C LYS A 137 -11.04 14.08 -4.00
N GLN A 138 -11.31 13.84 -2.72
CA GLN A 138 -12.60 13.31 -2.25
C GLN A 138 -13.15 14.16 -1.09
N SER A 139 -14.41 14.58 -1.18
CA SER A 139 -15.15 15.17 -0.06
C SER A 139 -15.79 14.07 0.81
N GLY A 140 -15.67 14.17 2.14
CA GLY A 140 -16.44 13.34 3.09
C GLY A 140 -15.71 12.20 3.83
N LEU A 141 -14.39 12.05 3.69
CA LEU A 141 -13.59 11.01 4.35
C LEU A 141 -12.48 11.61 5.25
N ARG A 142 -12.01 10.89 6.29
CA ARG A 142 -10.96 11.36 7.23
C ARG A 142 -9.88 10.30 7.51
N TYR A 143 -8.72 10.77 8.00
CA TYR A 143 -7.60 9.95 8.46
C TYR A 143 -7.72 9.61 9.95
N HIS A 144 -7.23 8.42 10.29
CA HIS A 144 -6.87 8.01 11.64
C HIS A 144 -5.46 7.42 11.59
N GLY A 145 -4.56 7.94 12.44
CA GLY A 145 -3.18 7.49 12.60
C GLY A 145 -3.04 6.57 13.80
#